data_AF-A0A8H4QZR1-F1
#
_entry.id   AF-A0A8H4QZR1-F1
#
_cell.length_a   1.000
_cell.length_b   1.000
_cell.length_c   1.000
_cell.angle_alpha   90.00
_cell.angle_beta   90.00
_cell.angle_gamma   90.00
#
_symmetry.space_group_name_H-M   'P 1'
#
loop_
_entity.id
_entity.type
_entity.pdbx_description
1 polymer ?
#
loop_
_entity_poly.entity_id
_entity_poly.type
_entity_poly.pdbx_seq_one_letter_code
_entity_poly.pdbx_strand_id
1 'polypeptide(L)'
;MLALMNKELKRARARIEELELREGFVPTHPVNNDSSVKELKERAEGAEKAMAVLKMNFEDLAAENTLLRTALEDMEDRKSKIKKEDCDKTEKVMKNKSVGTDAVEEKTEYVINLENTLEKYYAKYKQAKQAKKELGGEYTELQRKVDDLDNLLQEVQHNTLSSLAQLPKQPTASKVWKFLEKLPPCLDKPRGQDISPILDADIDLKEYLSSDPRTKEYTAHTLFLPGLIAMVRPGVHALAAGPLFTLNDEERWVKISKFNHLYDKTFHLFHEKRQLIFYEGMYKAIKLLDEYPEGLEALPYISRKTLALSTIPETQARNLQRLATLDVLYRDGLLKIEYLGLQCVGFDQQLYTRLKDRYEVSKLAMPTSKRKIDHLYPEIERGESIHSASPKPTAKKKKFV
;
A
#
# COMPACT_ATOMS: atom_id res chain seq x y z
N MET A 1 -18.75 -2.93 15.10
CA MET A 1 -18.96 -3.17 13.66
C MET A 1 -19.68 -2.00 12.97
N LEU A 2 -20.91 -1.63 13.36
CA LEU A 2 -21.65 -0.48 12.80
C LEU A 2 -20.85 0.84 12.80
N ALA A 3 -20.12 1.15 13.87
CA ALA A 3 -19.28 2.34 13.95
C ALA A 3 -18.11 2.35 12.92
N LEU A 4 -17.52 1.18 12.62
CA LEU A 4 -16.47 1.03 11.61
C LEU A 4 -17.03 1.19 10.20
N MET A 5 -18.21 0.62 9.92
CA MET A 5 -18.89 0.78 8.63
C MET A 5 -19.31 2.23 8.37
N ASN A 6 -19.81 2.94 9.38
CA ASN A 6 -20.11 4.37 9.27
C ASN A 6 -18.85 5.20 8.97
N LYS A 7 -17.70 4.83 9.53
CA LYS A 7 -16.42 5.51 9.27
C LYS A 7 -15.96 5.30 7.82
N GLU A 8 -16.09 4.08 7.29
CA GLU A 8 -15.78 3.77 5.88
C GLU A 8 -16.74 4.46 4.91
N LEU A 9 -18.05 4.48 5.21
CA LEU A 9 -19.03 5.20 4.39
C LEU A 9 -18.71 6.71 4.33
N LYS A 10 -18.33 7.31 5.47
CA LYS A 10 -17.94 8.71 5.54
C LYS A 10 -16.69 9.00 4.69
N ARG A 11 -15.70 8.09 4.68
CA ARG A 11 -14.51 8.18 3.83
C ARG A 11 -14.87 8.07 2.35
N ALA A 12 -15.75 7.13 1.98
CA ALA A 12 -16.21 6.95 0.61
C ALA A 12 -16.95 8.21 0.09
N ARG A 13 -17.85 8.80 0.90
CA ARG A 13 -18.53 10.06 0.57
C ARG A 13 -17.56 11.21 0.38
N ALA A 14 -16.59 11.39 1.29
CA ALA A 14 -15.56 12.42 1.15
C ALA A 14 -14.72 12.25 -0.13
N ARG A 15 -14.46 11.00 -0.54
CA ARG A 15 -13.73 10.72 -1.78
C ARG A 15 -14.56 11.02 -3.03
N ILE A 16 -15.86 10.74 -3.00
CA ILE A 16 -16.78 11.10 -4.10
C ILE A 16 -16.83 12.63 -4.23
N GLU A 17 -17.00 13.35 -3.12
CA GLU A 17 -17.03 14.82 -3.08
C GLU A 17 -15.72 15.44 -3.60
N GLU A 18 -14.56 14.88 -3.24
CA GLU A 18 -13.25 15.30 -3.78
C GLU A 18 -13.17 15.11 -5.30
N LEU A 19 -13.72 14.02 -5.84
CA LEU A 19 -13.72 13.74 -7.27
C LEU A 19 -14.67 14.67 -8.04
N GLU A 20 -15.85 14.98 -7.48
CA GLU A 20 -16.82 15.90 -8.08
C GLU A 20 -16.32 17.36 -8.07
N LEU A 21 -15.67 17.80 -6.98
CA LEU A 21 -15.02 19.12 -6.91
C LEU A 21 -13.91 19.27 -7.95
N ARG A 22 -13.25 18.17 -8.32
CA ARG A 22 -12.21 18.14 -9.34
C ARG A 22 -12.76 18.24 -10.76
N GLU A 23 -13.99 17.80 -11.01
CA GLU A 23 -14.68 17.92 -12.30
C GLU A 23 -15.20 19.35 -12.58
N GLY A 24 -15.41 20.16 -11.55
CA GLY A 24 -15.74 21.59 -11.69
C GLY A 24 -14.60 22.47 -12.23
N PHE A 25 -13.39 21.92 -12.35
CA PHE A 25 -12.23 22.59 -12.94
C PHE A 25 -12.04 22.05 -14.36
N VAL A 26 -12.47 22.82 -15.37
CA VAL A 26 -12.47 22.45 -16.80
C VAL A 26 -11.16 21.73 -17.17
N PRO A 27 -11.19 20.40 -17.36
CA PRO A 27 -9.99 19.65 -17.72
C PRO A 27 -9.76 19.79 -19.22
N THR A 28 -8.56 20.19 -19.61
CA THR A 28 -8.10 20.22 -21.01
C THR A 28 -7.90 18.83 -21.62
N HIS A 29 -8.22 17.75 -20.90
CA HIS A 29 -8.17 16.39 -21.40
C HIS A 29 -9.42 15.59 -21.01
N PRO A 30 -10.17 15.01 -21.97
CA PRO A 30 -11.31 14.14 -21.69
C PRO A 30 -10.80 12.80 -21.15
N VAL A 31 -10.70 12.68 -19.84
CA VAL A 31 -10.48 11.39 -19.17
C VAL A 31 -11.84 10.81 -18.84
N ASN A 32 -12.02 9.52 -19.12
CA ASN A 32 -13.24 8.71 -18.98
C ASN A 32 -13.64 8.47 -17.50
N ASN A 33 -13.69 9.54 -16.69
CA ASN A 33 -13.93 9.50 -15.23
C ASN A 33 -15.40 9.27 -14.86
N ASP A 34 -16.34 9.59 -15.75
CA ASP A 34 -17.78 9.45 -15.52
C ASP A 34 -18.18 8.02 -15.10
N SER A 35 -17.53 7.00 -15.70
CA SER A 35 -17.79 5.60 -15.35
C SER A 35 -17.35 5.27 -13.92
N SER A 36 -16.20 5.79 -13.48
CA SER A 36 -15.66 5.49 -12.16
C SER A 36 -16.43 6.20 -11.04
N VAL A 37 -16.92 7.42 -11.28
CA VAL A 37 -17.72 8.16 -10.30
C VAL A 37 -19.09 7.51 -10.13
N LYS A 38 -19.70 7.05 -11.23
CA LYS A 38 -20.99 6.34 -11.20
C LYS A 38 -20.91 5.03 -10.41
N GLU A 39 -19.89 4.20 -10.66
CA GLU A 39 -19.68 2.96 -9.90
C GLU A 39 -19.47 3.21 -8.39
N LEU A 40 -18.74 4.27 -8.02
CA LEU A 40 -18.54 4.64 -6.62
C LEU A 40 -19.84 5.10 -5.94
N LYS A 41 -20.70 5.85 -6.66
CA LYS A 41 -22.02 6.26 -6.17
C LYS A 41 -22.93 5.06 -5.94
N GLU A 42 -23.03 4.16 -6.93
CA GLU A 42 -23.84 2.94 -6.81
C GLU A 42 -23.38 2.07 -5.64
N ARG A 43 -22.05 1.95 -5.44
CA ARG A 43 -21.48 1.20 -4.30
C ARG A 43 -21.78 1.86 -2.96
N ALA A 44 -21.70 3.20 -2.88
CA ALA A 44 -22.03 3.94 -1.67
C ALA A 44 -23.52 3.78 -1.32
N GLU A 45 -24.41 3.92 -2.29
CA GLU A 45 -25.85 3.72 -2.10
C GLU A 45 -26.19 2.28 -1.67
N GLY A 46 -25.54 1.28 -2.28
CA GLY A 46 -25.67 -0.12 -1.88
C GLY A 46 -25.23 -0.37 -0.43
N ALA A 47 -24.13 0.26 0.01
CA ALA A 47 -23.65 0.15 1.39
C ALA A 47 -24.60 0.83 2.39
N GLU A 48 -25.24 1.94 2.02
CA GLU A 48 -26.25 2.62 2.86
C GLU A 48 -27.49 1.76 3.06
N LYS A 49 -28.01 1.16 2.00
CA LYS A 49 -29.15 0.22 2.07
C LYS A 49 -28.82 -0.98 2.96
N ALA A 50 -27.63 -1.56 2.81
CA ALA A 50 -27.19 -2.68 3.65
C ALA A 50 -27.07 -2.27 5.14
N MET A 51 -26.56 -1.07 5.44
CA MET A 51 -26.50 -0.57 6.81
C MET A 51 -27.87 -0.32 7.42
N ALA A 52 -28.84 0.16 6.63
CA ALA A 52 -30.22 0.33 7.10
C ALA A 52 -30.84 -1.01 7.52
N VAL A 53 -30.66 -2.06 6.71
CA VAL A 53 -31.12 -3.42 7.05
C VAL A 53 -30.43 -3.96 8.31
N LEU A 54 -29.11 -3.82 8.41
CA LEU A 54 -28.38 -4.26 9.61
C LEU A 54 -28.85 -3.52 10.87
N LYS A 55 -29.11 -2.20 10.77
CA LYS A 55 -29.61 -1.41 11.88
C LYS A 55 -30.98 -1.92 12.34
N MET A 56 -31.90 -2.18 11.41
CA MET A 56 -33.22 -2.74 11.72
C MET A 56 -33.11 -4.09 12.42
N ASN A 57 -32.26 -4.99 11.90
CA ASN A 57 -32.01 -6.29 12.54
C ASN A 57 -31.44 -6.16 13.96
N PHE A 58 -30.59 -5.16 14.22
CA PHE A 58 -30.07 -4.88 15.57
C PHE A 58 -31.15 -4.37 16.52
N GLU A 59 -32.08 -3.55 16.03
CA GLU A 59 -33.22 -3.06 16.81
C GLU A 59 -34.18 -4.20 17.14
N ASP A 60 -34.48 -5.09 16.19
CA ASP A 60 -35.32 -6.28 16.40
C ASP A 60 -34.67 -7.23 17.43
N LEU A 61 -33.38 -7.50 17.30
CA LEU A 61 -32.64 -8.36 18.23
C LEU A 61 -32.55 -7.75 19.64
N ALA A 62 -32.49 -6.42 19.74
CA ALA A 62 -32.51 -5.71 21.01
C ALA A 62 -33.90 -5.77 21.67
N ALA A 63 -34.97 -5.63 20.88
CA ALA A 63 -36.34 -5.79 21.35
C ALA A 63 -36.60 -7.23 21.84
N GLU A 64 -36.16 -8.24 21.09
CA GLU A 64 -36.25 -9.64 21.48
C GLU A 64 -35.47 -9.92 22.77
N ASN A 65 -34.24 -9.41 22.89
CA ASN A 65 -33.46 -9.53 24.14
C ASN A 65 -34.18 -8.89 25.33
N THR A 66 -34.85 -7.76 25.12
CA THR A 66 -35.62 -7.09 26.18
C THR A 66 -36.80 -7.96 26.61
N LEU A 67 -37.55 -8.51 25.66
CA LEU A 67 -38.65 -9.45 25.93
C LEU A 67 -38.16 -10.70 26.70
N LEU A 68 -37.04 -11.29 26.29
CA LEU A 68 -36.46 -12.45 26.98
C LEU A 68 -36.03 -12.12 28.41
N ARG A 69 -35.47 -10.93 28.66
CA ARG A 69 -35.13 -10.48 30.01
C ARG A 69 -36.36 -10.31 30.88
N THR A 70 -37.41 -9.66 30.37
CA THR A 70 -38.68 -9.53 31.10
C THR A 70 -39.31 -10.90 31.39
N ALA A 71 -39.27 -11.83 30.43
CA ALA A 71 -39.78 -13.19 30.66
C ALA A 71 -38.97 -13.96 31.72
N LEU A 72 -37.65 -13.74 31.79
CA LEU A 72 -36.81 -14.31 32.84
C LEU A 72 -37.15 -13.73 34.22
N GLU A 73 -37.32 -12.40 34.31
CA GLU A 73 -37.74 -11.72 35.55
C GLU A 73 -39.12 -12.23 36.02
N ASP A 74 -40.09 -12.37 35.11
CA ASP A 74 -41.41 -12.93 35.42
C ASP A 74 -41.32 -14.38 35.95
N MET A 75 -40.39 -15.19 35.42
CA MET A 75 -40.17 -16.55 35.90
C MET A 75 -39.47 -16.59 37.27
N GLU A 76 -38.56 -15.65 37.55
CA GLU A 76 -37.92 -15.50 38.86
C GLU A 76 -38.94 -15.05 39.93
N ASP A 77 -39.84 -14.13 39.60
CA ASP A 77 -40.92 -13.67 40.48
C ASP A 77 -41.96 -14.75 40.75
N ARG A 78 -42.23 -15.63 39.78
CA ARG A 78 -43.07 -16.82 40.00
C ARG A 78 -42.38 -17.82 40.91
N LYS A 79 -41.05 -17.99 40.80
CA LYS A 79 -40.27 -18.84 41.71
C LYS A 79 -40.25 -18.32 43.15
N SER A 80 -40.22 -17.00 43.35
CA SER A 80 -40.24 -16.39 44.68
C SER A 80 -41.64 -16.35 45.31
N LYS A 81 -42.72 -16.37 44.51
CA LYS A 81 -44.13 -16.48 44.95
C LYS A 81 -44.67 -17.89 45.15
N ILE A 82 -43.95 -18.92 44.71
CA ILE A 82 -44.18 -20.28 45.23
C ILE A 82 -43.72 -20.26 46.68
N LYS A 83 -44.61 -19.80 47.57
CA LYS A 83 -44.52 -20.09 49.00
C LYS A 83 -44.23 -21.57 49.09
N LYS A 84 -43.08 -21.91 49.70
CA LYS A 84 -42.98 -23.17 50.42
C LYS A 84 -44.20 -23.18 51.34
N GLU A 85 -45.23 -23.91 50.93
CA GLU A 85 -46.24 -24.34 51.88
C GLU A 85 -45.46 -25.14 52.92
N ASP A 86 -45.31 -24.55 54.09
CA ASP A 86 -45.00 -25.28 55.31
C ASP A 86 -46.06 -26.35 55.45
N CYS A 87 -45.75 -27.55 54.97
CA CYS A 87 -46.49 -28.75 55.28
C CYS A 87 -46.07 -29.19 56.69
N ASP A 88 -46.57 -28.49 57.72
CA ASP A 88 -46.55 -29.00 59.08
C ASP A 88 -47.97 -28.98 59.67
N LYS A 89 -48.54 -30.18 59.75
CA LYS A 89 -49.59 -30.67 60.67
C LYS A 89 -50.97 -30.00 60.63
N THR A 90 -51.98 -30.72 60.14
CA THR A 90 -52.84 -31.61 60.96
C THR A 90 -53.97 -32.18 60.10
N GLU A 91 -53.87 -33.44 59.67
CA GLU A 91 -55.02 -34.19 59.18
C GLU A 91 -55.28 -35.39 60.09
N LYS A 92 -56.37 -35.27 60.86
CA LYS A 92 -56.93 -36.34 61.66
C LYS A 92 -57.53 -37.40 60.73
N VAL A 93 -56.93 -38.58 60.76
CA VAL A 93 -57.55 -39.91 60.84
C VAL A 93 -59.05 -39.95 60.48
N MET A 94 -59.35 -40.36 59.25
CA MET A 94 -60.51 -41.20 58.98
C MET A 94 -60.03 -42.58 58.53
N LYS A 95 -60.22 -43.55 59.42
CA LYS A 95 -60.16 -44.97 59.12
C LYS A 95 -61.15 -45.28 58.01
N ASN A 96 -60.68 -45.83 56.90
CA ASN A 96 -61.44 -46.80 56.10
C ASN A 96 -60.47 -47.80 55.43
N LYS A 97 -60.31 -48.91 56.14
CA LYS A 97 -60.36 -50.30 55.66
C LYS A 97 -59.81 -50.62 54.26
N SER A 98 -58.72 -51.40 54.31
CA SER A 98 -58.41 -52.57 53.46
C SER A 98 -58.21 -52.36 51.96
N VAL A 99 -56.98 -52.60 51.48
CA VAL A 99 -56.58 -53.71 50.59
C VAL A 99 -55.20 -53.38 49.98
N GLY A 100 -54.26 -54.34 50.05
CA GLY A 100 -53.03 -54.37 49.23
C GLY A 100 -51.74 -53.96 49.94
N THR A 101 -51.07 -54.92 50.59
CA THR A 101 -49.74 -54.79 51.19
C THR A 101 -48.59 -54.55 50.20
N ASP A 102 -48.83 -54.64 48.89
CA ASP A 102 -47.80 -54.45 47.85
C ASP A 102 -47.62 -52.98 47.40
N ALA A 103 -48.59 -52.08 47.69
CA ALA A 103 -48.57 -50.69 47.19
C ALA A 103 -47.81 -49.67 48.09
N VAL A 104 -47.36 -50.11 49.28
CA VAL A 104 -46.64 -49.25 50.25
C VAL A 104 -45.13 -49.35 50.06
N GLU A 105 -44.62 -50.51 49.64
CA GLU A 105 -43.21 -50.71 49.31
C GLU A 105 -42.80 -49.95 48.04
N GLU A 106 -43.63 -49.95 46.98
CA GLU A 106 -43.34 -49.16 45.76
C GLU A 106 -43.22 -47.65 46.02
N LYS A 107 -44.05 -47.10 46.93
CA LYS A 107 -44.01 -45.67 47.26
C LYS A 107 -42.75 -45.29 48.05
N THR A 108 -42.24 -46.20 48.88
CA THR A 108 -41.02 -45.94 49.64
C THR A 108 -39.78 -46.03 48.74
N GLU A 109 -39.74 -46.98 47.82
CA GLU A 109 -38.65 -47.09 46.83
C GLU A 109 -38.61 -45.87 45.88
N TYR A 110 -39.76 -45.36 45.47
CA TYR A 110 -39.87 -44.15 44.64
C TYR A 110 -39.32 -42.90 45.33
N VAL A 111 -39.61 -42.72 46.63
CA VAL A 111 -39.09 -41.59 47.42
C VAL A 111 -37.57 -41.66 47.56
N ILE A 112 -37.02 -42.83 47.85
CA ILE A 112 -35.56 -43.04 47.93
C ILE A 112 -34.89 -42.72 46.58
N ASN A 113 -35.50 -43.14 45.46
CA ASN A 113 -34.98 -42.83 44.14
C ASN A 113 -35.00 -41.32 43.83
N LEU A 114 -36.06 -40.62 44.24
CA LEU A 114 -36.18 -39.16 44.12
C LEU A 114 -35.11 -38.43 44.94
N GLU A 115 -34.88 -38.85 46.19
CA GLU A 115 -33.85 -38.27 47.05
C GLU A 115 -32.45 -38.46 46.44
N ASN A 116 -32.13 -39.68 46.00
CA ASN A 116 -30.87 -39.99 45.31
C ASN A 116 -30.70 -39.17 44.02
N THR A 117 -31.79 -38.95 43.28
CA THR A 117 -31.77 -38.14 42.06
C THR A 117 -31.54 -36.67 42.40
N LEU A 118 -32.18 -36.16 43.45
CA LEU A 118 -32.03 -34.78 43.91
C LEU A 118 -30.61 -34.51 44.42
N GLU A 119 -30.01 -35.45 45.15
CA GLU A 119 -28.62 -35.38 45.59
C GLU A 119 -27.65 -35.35 44.39
N LYS A 120 -27.87 -36.21 43.38
CA LYS A 120 -27.09 -36.18 42.12
C LYS A 120 -27.21 -34.84 41.40
N TYR A 121 -28.41 -34.24 41.33
CA TYR A 121 -28.60 -32.92 40.72
C TYR A 121 -27.91 -31.82 41.53
N TYR A 122 -27.96 -31.87 42.86
CA TYR A 122 -27.27 -30.91 43.72
C TYR A 122 -25.75 -30.98 43.56
N ALA A 123 -25.19 -32.19 43.44
CA ALA A 123 -23.77 -32.41 43.17
C ALA A 123 -23.36 -31.84 41.81
N LYS A 124 -24.13 -32.11 40.75
CA LYS A 124 -23.91 -31.54 39.41
C LYS A 124 -23.98 -30.02 39.40
N TYR A 125 -24.97 -29.44 40.10
CA TYR A 125 -25.09 -27.99 40.24
C TYR A 125 -23.88 -27.38 40.94
N LYS A 126 -23.40 -28.00 42.03
CA LYS A 126 -22.21 -27.54 42.76
C LYS A 126 -20.95 -27.60 41.90
N GLN A 127 -20.76 -28.68 41.12
CA GLN A 127 -19.66 -28.81 40.17
C GLN A 127 -19.73 -27.75 39.06
N ALA A 128 -20.91 -27.54 38.45
CA ALA A 128 -21.10 -26.52 37.41
C ALA A 128 -20.86 -25.11 37.95
N LYS A 129 -21.28 -24.82 39.19
CA LYS A 129 -21.03 -23.53 39.86
C LYS A 129 -19.53 -23.31 40.10
N GLN A 130 -18.80 -24.35 40.49
CA GLN A 130 -17.35 -24.29 40.67
C GLN A 130 -16.62 -24.10 39.34
N ALA A 131 -16.96 -24.87 38.31
CA ALA A 131 -16.41 -24.73 36.96
C ALA A 131 -16.67 -23.34 36.37
N LYS A 132 -17.87 -22.77 36.58
CA LYS A 132 -18.20 -21.39 36.18
C LYS A 132 -17.31 -20.36 36.89
N LYS A 133 -16.98 -20.58 38.17
CA LYS A 133 -16.09 -19.71 38.94
C LYS A 133 -14.66 -19.78 38.41
N GLU A 134 -14.17 -20.98 38.12
CA GLU A 134 -12.83 -21.21 37.54
C GLU A 134 -12.71 -20.57 36.15
N LEU A 135 -13.69 -20.82 35.27
CA LEU A 135 -13.76 -20.19 33.95
C LEU A 135 -13.83 -18.66 34.03
N GLY A 136 -14.55 -18.11 35.02
CA GLY A 136 -14.57 -16.68 35.29
C GLY A 136 -13.19 -16.14 35.68
N GLY A 137 -12.42 -16.89 36.47
CA GLY A 137 -11.02 -16.56 36.79
C GLY A 137 -10.12 -16.57 35.55
N GLU A 138 -10.19 -17.63 34.74
CA GLU A 138 -9.43 -17.74 33.49
C GLU A 138 -9.74 -16.60 32.52
N TYR A 139 -11.02 -16.24 32.36
CA TYR A 139 -11.42 -15.12 31.51
C TYR A 139 -10.80 -13.81 31.97
N THR A 140 -10.79 -13.54 33.28
CA THR A 140 -10.15 -12.33 33.83
C THR A 140 -8.64 -12.31 33.63
N GLU A 141 -7.97 -13.45 33.75
CA GLU A 141 -6.53 -13.54 33.49
C GLU A 141 -6.21 -13.32 32.01
N LEU A 142 -7.01 -13.90 31.10
CA LEU A 142 -6.85 -13.75 29.67
C LEU A 142 -7.08 -12.30 29.24
N GLN A 143 -8.11 -11.64 29.78
CA GLN A 143 -8.36 -10.22 29.56
C GLN A 143 -7.16 -9.36 29.98
N ARG A 144 -6.58 -9.63 31.15
CA ARG A 144 -5.37 -8.92 31.62
C ARG A 144 -4.20 -9.09 30.65
N LYS A 145 -3.98 -10.30 30.11
CA LYS A 145 -2.91 -10.55 29.13
C LYS A 145 -3.12 -9.80 27.81
N VAL A 146 -4.38 -9.66 27.37
CA VAL A 146 -4.73 -8.86 26.19
C VAL A 146 -4.42 -7.38 26.44
N ASP A 147 -4.82 -6.85 27.60
CA ASP A 147 -4.55 -5.46 27.98
C ASP A 147 -3.03 -5.19 28.09
N ASP A 148 -2.26 -6.13 28.65
CA ASP A 148 -0.79 -6.04 28.74
C ASP A 148 -0.13 -6.02 27.34
N LEU A 149 -0.61 -6.84 26.40
CA LEU A 149 -0.11 -6.87 25.02
C LEU A 149 -0.44 -5.58 24.26
N ASP A 150 -1.64 -5.03 24.44
CA ASP A 150 -2.04 -3.76 23.83
C ASP A 150 -1.18 -2.60 24.35
N ASN A 151 -0.88 -2.58 25.66
CA ASN A 151 0.05 -1.60 26.25
C ASN A 151 1.46 -1.73 25.67
N LEU A 152 1.98 -2.95 25.55
CA LEU A 152 3.30 -3.20 24.95
C LEU A 152 3.35 -2.75 23.49
N LEU A 153 2.28 -3.01 22.73
CA LEU A 153 2.19 -2.60 21.33
C LEU A 153 2.16 -1.07 21.19
N GLN A 154 1.44 -0.37 22.06
CA GLN A 154 1.46 1.09 22.12
C GLN A 154 2.83 1.65 22.49
N GLU A 155 3.52 1.03 23.45
CA GLU A 155 4.87 1.44 23.85
C GLU A 155 5.87 1.27 22.71
N VAL A 156 5.85 0.11 22.03
CA VAL A 156 6.72 -0.16 20.86
C VAL A 156 6.42 0.85 19.74
N GLN A 157 5.15 1.14 19.46
CA GLN A 157 4.78 2.16 18.47
C GLN A 157 5.31 3.55 18.86
N HIS A 158 5.13 3.96 20.12
CA HIS A 158 5.60 5.25 20.60
C HIS A 158 7.13 5.37 20.54
N ASN A 159 7.85 4.33 20.96
CA ASN A 159 9.31 4.29 20.92
C ASN A 159 9.82 4.30 19.48
N THR A 160 9.16 3.57 18.57
CA THR A 160 9.51 3.55 17.15
C THR A 160 9.29 4.92 16.50
N LEU A 161 8.14 5.56 16.73
CA LEU A 161 7.83 6.88 16.19
C LEU A 161 8.77 7.96 16.75
N SER A 162 9.07 7.91 18.05
CA SER A 162 10.03 8.81 18.69
C SER A 162 11.44 8.64 18.13
N SER A 163 11.87 7.39 17.91
CA SER A 163 13.17 7.09 17.28
C SER A 163 13.22 7.58 15.83
N LEU A 164 12.15 7.39 15.06
CA LEU A 164 12.03 7.88 13.69
C LEU A 164 12.05 9.42 13.62
N ALA A 165 11.45 10.10 14.59
CA ALA A 165 11.45 11.57 14.67
C ALA A 165 12.83 12.15 15.00
N GLN A 166 13.68 11.40 15.71
CA GLN A 166 15.05 11.79 16.04
C GLN A 166 16.06 11.48 14.92
N LEU A 167 15.68 10.71 13.90
CA LEU A 167 16.56 10.47 12.76
C LEU A 167 16.87 11.81 12.07
N PRO A 168 18.14 12.10 11.79
CA PRO A 168 18.51 13.31 11.06
C PRO A 168 17.73 13.34 9.75
N LYS A 169 17.09 14.48 9.45
CA LYS A 169 16.34 14.68 8.19
C LYS A 169 17.24 14.23 7.05
N GLN A 170 16.91 13.08 6.45
CA GLN A 170 17.75 12.52 5.42
C GLN A 170 17.89 13.56 4.30
N PRO A 171 19.09 13.68 3.70
CA PRO A 171 19.28 14.55 2.57
C PRO A 171 18.22 14.25 1.54
N THR A 172 17.42 15.25 1.19
CA THR A 172 16.40 15.09 0.17
C THR A 172 17.07 14.95 -1.18
N ALA A 173 16.49 14.15 -2.07
CA ALA A 173 16.97 14.00 -3.45
C ALA A 173 17.06 15.35 -4.22
N SER A 174 16.41 16.41 -3.71
CA SER A 174 16.62 17.80 -4.14
C SER A 174 18.10 18.26 -4.06
N LYS A 175 18.87 17.80 -3.06
CA LYS A 175 20.30 18.13 -2.95
C LYS A 175 21.10 17.52 -4.09
N VAL A 176 20.81 16.27 -4.46
CA VAL A 176 21.44 15.59 -5.60
C VAL A 176 21.14 16.32 -6.90
N TRP A 177 19.91 16.80 -7.11
CA TRP A 177 19.61 17.64 -8.27
C TRP A 177 20.42 18.91 -8.32
N LYS A 178 20.43 19.66 -7.21
CA LYS A 178 21.17 20.92 -7.13
C LYS A 178 22.66 20.72 -7.33
N PHE A 179 23.18 19.55 -7.00
CA PHE A 179 24.56 19.18 -7.31
C PHE A 179 24.74 18.99 -8.82
N LEU A 180 23.91 18.17 -9.48
CA LEU A 180 24.00 17.92 -10.91
C LEU A 180 23.73 19.16 -11.78
N GLU A 181 22.85 20.06 -11.34
CA GLU A 181 22.58 21.34 -12.03
C GLU A 181 23.79 22.28 -12.06
N LYS A 182 24.73 22.12 -11.12
CA LYS A 182 25.97 22.92 -11.07
C LYS A 182 27.09 22.36 -11.93
N LEU A 183 26.93 21.16 -12.49
CA LEU A 183 27.94 20.57 -13.34
C LEU A 183 28.04 21.35 -14.67
N PRO A 184 29.24 21.39 -15.29
CA PRO A 184 29.41 22.02 -16.59
C PRO A 184 28.50 21.37 -17.64
N PRO A 185 27.71 22.15 -18.41
CA PRO A 185 26.85 21.60 -19.45
C PRO A 185 27.68 21.12 -20.65
N CYS A 186 27.18 20.10 -21.35
CA CYS A 186 27.75 19.65 -22.63
C CYS A 186 27.24 20.55 -23.75
N LEU A 187 28.11 21.40 -24.30
CA LEU A 187 27.75 22.35 -25.36
C LEU A 187 27.43 21.67 -26.70
N ASP A 188 28.03 20.50 -26.94
CA ASP A 188 27.90 19.78 -28.21
C ASP A 188 26.61 18.94 -28.30
N LYS A 189 25.86 18.81 -27.20
CA LYS A 189 24.63 18.02 -27.17
C LYS A 189 23.49 18.82 -27.82
N PRO A 190 22.81 18.28 -28.85
CA PRO A 190 21.60 18.91 -29.40
C PRO A 190 20.56 19.15 -28.32
N ARG A 191 19.70 20.16 -28.49
CA ARG A 191 18.62 20.39 -27.51
C ARG A 191 17.71 19.17 -27.49
N GLY A 192 17.15 18.84 -26.34
CA GLY A 192 16.32 17.63 -26.21
C GLY A 192 15.08 17.57 -27.13
N GLN A 193 14.67 18.70 -27.71
CA GLN A 193 13.59 18.75 -28.72
C GLN A 193 14.08 18.34 -30.12
N ASP A 194 15.38 18.43 -30.38
CA ASP A 194 16.02 18.14 -31.67
C ASP A 194 16.50 16.67 -31.75
N ILE A 195 16.45 15.94 -30.63
CA ILE A 195 16.83 14.52 -30.57
C ILE A 195 15.62 13.65 -30.92
N SER A 196 15.74 12.93 -32.03
CA SER A 196 14.77 11.97 -32.52
C SER A 196 14.97 10.59 -31.85
N PRO A 197 13.90 9.78 -31.70
CA PRO A 197 14.04 8.40 -31.24
C PRO A 197 14.88 7.59 -32.24
N ILE A 198 15.57 6.58 -31.71
CA ILE A 198 16.47 5.70 -32.49
C ILE A 198 16.03 4.23 -32.48
N LEU A 199 15.06 3.87 -31.65
CA LEU A 199 14.55 2.52 -31.50
C LEU A 199 13.20 2.52 -30.78
N ASP A 200 12.35 1.53 -31.05
CA ASP A 200 11.17 1.25 -30.23
C ASP A 200 11.59 0.49 -28.95
N ALA A 201 10.88 0.68 -27.83
CA ALA A 201 11.27 0.10 -26.54
C ALA A 201 11.07 -1.42 -26.43
N ASP A 202 10.32 -2.02 -27.35
CA ASP A 202 10.11 -3.46 -27.45
C ASP A 202 11.29 -4.21 -28.10
N ILE A 203 12.23 -3.48 -28.71
CA ILE A 203 13.43 -4.05 -29.34
C ILE A 203 14.59 -4.05 -28.35
N ASP A 204 15.29 -5.18 -28.24
CA ASP A 204 16.51 -5.27 -27.41
C ASP A 204 17.62 -4.39 -28.00
N LEU A 205 17.96 -3.33 -27.26
CA LEU A 205 18.97 -2.35 -27.69
C LEU A 205 20.36 -2.99 -27.88
N LYS A 206 20.76 -3.95 -27.04
CA LYS A 206 22.10 -4.56 -27.14
C LYS A 206 22.20 -5.45 -28.36
N GLU A 207 21.17 -6.23 -28.65
CA GLU A 207 21.07 -7.03 -29.88
C GLU A 207 21.03 -6.13 -31.10
N TYR A 208 20.24 -5.05 -31.05
CA TYR A 208 20.16 -4.06 -32.13
C TYR A 208 21.52 -3.43 -32.45
N LEU A 209 22.27 -3.01 -31.44
CA LEU A 209 23.62 -2.47 -31.61
C LEU A 209 24.62 -3.53 -32.09
N SER A 210 24.50 -4.78 -31.62
CA SER A 210 25.39 -5.89 -31.99
C SER A 210 25.20 -6.39 -33.42
N SER A 211 23.99 -6.24 -33.96
CA SER A 211 23.62 -6.72 -35.30
C SER A 211 24.25 -5.91 -36.44
N ASP A 212 24.66 -4.66 -36.20
CA ASP A 212 25.37 -3.84 -37.20
C ASP A 212 26.87 -3.79 -36.86
N PRO A 213 27.76 -4.27 -37.77
CA PRO A 213 29.21 -4.24 -37.57
C PRO A 213 29.75 -2.86 -37.19
N ARG A 214 29.09 -1.78 -37.64
CA ARG A 214 29.52 -0.39 -37.41
C ARG A 214 29.12 0.14 -36.04
N THR A 215 28.20 -0.52 -35.34
CA THR A 215 27.75 -0.12 -34.00
C THR A 215 28.06 -1.15 -32.91
N LYS A 216 28.56 -2.32 -33.30
CA LYS A 216 28.87 -3.41 -32.38
C LYS A 216 29.86 -3.03 -31.28
N GLU A 217 30.85 -2.19 -31.60
CA GLU A 217 31.86 -1.73 -30.64
C GLU A 217 31.28 -0.93 -29.46
N TYR A 218 30.18 -0.21 -29.66
CA TYR A 218 29.57 0.64 -28.62
C TYR A 218 28.85 -0.19 -27.54
N THR A 219 28.54 -1.47 -27.80
CA THR A 219 27.82 -2.35 -26.87
C THR A 219 28.52 -2.50 -25.52
N ALA A 220 29.86 -2.53 -25.52
CA ALA A 220 30.67 -2.63 -24.31
C ALA A 220 30.64 -1.36 -23.44
N HIS A 221 30.32 -0.21 -24.05
CA HIS A 221 30.32 1.11 -23.43
C HIS A 221 28.92 1.71 -23.42
N THR A 222 27.88 0.89 -23.30
CA THR A 222 26.48 1.33 -23.30
C THR A 222 25.87 1.25 -21.91
N LEU A 223 25.21 2.31 -21.47
CA LEU A 223 24.32 2.31 -20.31
C LEU A 223 22.87 2.49 -20.77
N PHE A 224 22.05 1.47 -20.48
CA PHE A 224 20.61 1.50 -20.71
C PHE A 224 19.92 0.83 -19.54
N LEU A 225 19.15 1.62 -18.78
CA LEU A 225 18.42 1.18 -17.58
C LEU A 225 16.96 1.66 -17.70
N PRO A 226 16.10 0.91 -18.41
CA PRO A 226 14.74 1.34 -18.75
C PRO A 226 13.93 1.67 -17.49
N GLY A 227 13.32 2.87 -17.45
CA GLY A 227 12.56 3.36 -16.29
C GLY A 227 13.37 3.68 -15.03
N LEU A 228 14.70 3.52 -15.05
CA LEU A 228 15.59 3.81 -13.92
C LEU A 228 16.54 4.99 -14.19
N ILE A 229 16.40 5.64 -15.35
CA ILE A 229 17.12 6.86 -15.70
C ILE A 229 16.15 8.04 -15.61
N ALA A 230 16.61 9.13 -15.01
CA ALA A 230 15.90 10.39 -14.98
C ALA A 230 16.76 11.55 -15.45
N MET A 231 16.28 12.29 -16.42
CA MET A 231 16.95 13.47 -16.95
C MET A 231 16.82 14.66 -15.99
N VAL A 232 17.94 15.32 -15.67
CA VAL A 232 18.00 16.53 -14.86
C VAL A 232 17.79 17.74 -15.74
N ARG A 233 16.82 18.61 -15.41
CA ARG A 233 16.53 19.82 -16.19
C ARG A 233 17.75 20.76 -16.21
N PRO A 234 18.11 21.35 -17.37
CA PRO A 234 17.36 21.39 -18.64
C PRO A 234 17.52 20.19 -19.59
N GLY A 235 17.88 19.00 -19.09
CA GLY A 235 17.99 17.75 -19.86
C GLY A 235 19.43 17.40 -20.25
N VAL A 236 20.41 18.05 -19.62
CA VAL A 236 21.83 17.87 -19.92
C VAL A 236 22.39 16.69 -19.13
N HIS A 237 22.24 16.71 -17.81
CA HIS A 237 22.70 15.64 -16.93
C HIS A 237 21.59 14.63 -16.67
N ALA A 238 21.93 13.49 -16.09
CA ALA A 238 20.98 12.46 -15.73
C ALA A 238 21.30 11.85 -14.37
N LEU A 239 20.35 11.11 -13.84
CA LEU A 239 20.50 10.24 -12.68
C LEU A 239 20.12 8.83 -13.10
N ALA A 240 20.94 7.85 -12.76
CA ALA A 240 20.52 6.46 -12.74
C ALA A 240 20.21 6.05 -11.30
N ALA A 241 19.16 5.26 -11.12
CA ALA A 241 18.73 4.74 -9.83
C ALA A 241 18.88 3.21 -9.79
N GLY A 242 19.30 2.68 -8.65
CA GLY A 242 19.40 1.25 -8.41
C GLY A 242 19.02 0.91 -6.97
N PRO A 243 18.60 -0.34 -6.69
CA PRO A 243 18.40 -0.79 -5.31
C PRO A 243 19.71 -0.69 -4.53
N LEU A 244 19.69 -0.13 -3.32
CA LEU A 244 20.86 -0.17 -2.42
C LEU A 244 21.01 -1.55 -1.76
N PHE A 245 19.87 -2.19 -1.50
CA PHE A 245 19.78 -3.52 -0.94
C PHE A 245 19.05 -4.42 -1.92
N THR A 246 19.61 -5.60 -2.16
CA THR A 246 19.01 -6.64 -2.99
C THR A 246 18.84 -7.90 -2.18
N LEU A 247 17.82 -8.68 -2.52
CA LEU A 247 17.64 -10.00 -1.97
C LEU A 247 18.51 -11.00 -2.76
N ASN A 248 19.26 -11.84 -2.07
CA ASN A 248 19.98 -12.94 -2.71
C ASN A 248 19.09 -14.18 -2.89
N ASP A 249 19.62 -15.24 -3.48
CA ASP A 249 18.90 -16.51 -3.69
C ASP A 249 18.50 -17.20 -2.37
N GLU A 250 19.18 -16.90 -1.26
CA GLU A 250 18.87 -17.40 0.09
C GLU A 250 17.83 -16.55 0.84
N GLU A 251 17.17 -15.62 0.14
CA GLU A 251 16.21 -14.67 0.71
C GLU A 251 16.79 -13.73 1.80
N ARG A 252 18.09 -13.44 1.72
CA ARG A 252 18.77 -12.50 2.63
C ARG A 252 18.99 -11.17 1.94
N TRP A 253 18.76 -10.09 2.70
CA TRP A 253 19.08 -8.74 2.27
C TRP A 253 20.58 -8.51 2.29
N VAL A 254 21.13 -8.12 1.15
CA VAL A 254 22.55 -7.79 0.99
C VAL A 254 22.67 -6.38 0.44
N LYS A 255 23.54 -5.57 1.05
CA LYS A 255 23.90 -4.25 0.54
C LYS A 255 24.85 -4.43 -0.65
N ILE A 256 24.39 -4.12 -1.86
CA ILE A 256 25.16 -4.30 -3.09
C ILE A 256 24.98 -3.06 -3.95
N SER A 257 26.08 -2.38 -4.29
CA SER A 257 26.06 -1.35 -5.32
C SER A 257 26.12 -2.00 -6.69
N LYS A 258 25.07 -1.79 -7.49
CA LYS A 258 25.05 -2.22 -8.90
C LYS A 258 25.95 -1.37 -9.78
N PHE A 259 26.34 -0.19 -9.31
CA PHE A 259 27.10 0.79 -10.09
C PHE A 259 28.60 0.76 -9.85
N ASN A 260 29.09 -0.09 -8.94
CA ASN A 260 30.53 -0.27 -8.67
C ASN A 260 31.40 -0.38 -9.94
N HIS A 261 30.91 -1.10 -10.96
CA HIS A 261 31.65 -1.32 -12.21
C HIS A 261 31.57 -0.15 -13.20
N LEU A 262 30.72 0.86 -12.94
CA LEU A 262 30.50 2.03 -13.79
C LEU A 262 31.23 3.27 -13.30
N TYR A 263 31.58 3.36 -12.02
CA TYR A 263 32.23 4.54 -11.46
C TYR A 263 33.49 4.93 -12.25
N ASP A 264 33.64 6.25 -12.44
CA ASP A 264 34.75 6.88 -13.19
C ASP A 264 34.86 6.50 -14.67
N LYS A 265 33.91 5.72 -15.21
CA LYS A 265 33.85 5.37 -16.64
C LYS A 265 32.96 6.32 -17.41
N THR A 266 33.21 6.36 -18.72
CA THR A 266 32.37 7.04 -19.71
C THR A 266 31.66 6.01 -20.57
N PHE A 267 30.39 6.27 -20.89
CA PHE A 267 29.54 5.39 -21.68
C PHE A 267 28.51 6.17 -22.50
N HIS A 268 28.01 5.55 -23.56
CA HIS A 268 26.87 5.98 -24.35
C HIS A 268 25.59 5.74 -23.54
N LEU A 269 24.88 6.81 -23.22
CA LEU A 269 23.62 6.75 -22.48
C LEU A 269 22.44 6.64 -23.43
N PHE A 270 21.57 5.69 -23.15
CA PHE A 270 20.29 5.55 -23.81
C PHE A 270 19.17 5.65 -22.79
N HIS A 271 18.08 6.29 -23.18
CA HIS A 271 16.97 6.61 -22.29
C HIS A 271 15.64 6.25 -22.94
N GLU A 272 14.84 5.47 -22.22
CA GLU A 272 13.50 5.10 -22.66
C GLU A 272 12.50 6.17 -22.21
N LYS A 273 11.71 6.68 -23.15
CA LYS A 273 10.63 7.62 -22.90
C LYS A 273 9.46 7.32 -23.82
N ARG A 274 8.28 7.04 -23.24
CA ARG A 274 7.04 6.76 -23.98
C ARG A 274 7.20 5.63 -25.02
N GLN A 275 7.74 4.48 -24.59
CA GLN A 275 7.96 3.31 -25.46
C GLN A 275 8.93 3.54 -26.63
N LEU A 276 9.73 4.61 -26.56
CA LEU A 276 10.77 4.93 -27.53
C LEU A 276 12.10 5.08 -26.80
N ILE A 277 13.18 4.69 -27.46
CA ILE A 277 14.54 4.82 -26.95
C ILE A 277 15.23 5.96 -27.67
N PHE A 278 15.87 6.82 -26.88
CA PHE A 278 16.64 7.98 -27.33
C PHE A 278 18.11 7.78 -27.00
N TYR A 279 19.00 8.24 -27.86
CA TYR A 279 20.43 8.37 -27.56
C TYR A 279 20.70 9.74 -26.95
N GLU A 280 21.19 9.77 -25.72
CA GLU A 280 21.33 11.00 -24.93
C GLU A 280 22.75 11.60 -25.00
N GLY A 281 23.73 10.86 -25.53
CA GLY A 281 25.13 11.29 -25.63
C GLY A 281 26.10 10.40 -24.85
N MET A 282 27.30 10.92 -24.60
CA MET A 282 28.32 10.30 -23.75
C MET A 282 28.27 10.87 -22.35
N TYR A 283 28.25 9.99 -21.35
CA TYR A 283 28.11 10.34 -19.95
C TYR A 283 29.23 9.76 -19.11
N LYS A 284 29.76 10.56 -18.19
CA LYS A 284 30.68 10.14 -17.13
C LYS A 284 29.88 9.85 -15.86
N ALA A 285 30.13 8.70 -15.26
CA ALA A 285 29.56 8.31 -13.97
C ALA A 285 30.22 9.09 -12.82
N ILE A 286 29.38 9.63 -11.93
CA ILE A 286 29.77 10.28 -10.68
C ILE A 286 29.22 9.47 -9.52
N LYS A 287 30.11 9.00 -8.66
CA LYS A 287 29.76 8.21 -7.48
C LYS A 287 29.15 9.11 -6.40
N LEU A 288 27.85 8.99 -6.20
CA LEU A 288 27.13 9.71 -5.13
C LEU A 288 27.03 8.89 -3.84
N LEU A 289 27.35 7.59 -3.88
CA LEU A 289 27.23 6.69 -2.74
C LEU A 289 28.18 7.10 -1.58
N ASP A 290 29.29 7.77 -1.86
CA ASP A 290 30.21 8.25 -0.82
C ASP A 290 29.61 9.43 -0.02
N GLU A 291 28.82 10.29 -0.67
CA GLU A 291 28.08 11.37 -0.01
C GLU A 291 26.81 10.87 0.69
N TYR A 292 26.21 9.79 0.16
CA TYR A 292 24.94 9.22 0.62
C TYR A 292 25.05 7.71 0.85
N PRO A 293 25.84 7.26 1.85
CA PRO A 293 26.14 5.83 2.06
C PRO A 293 24.92 5.00 2.46
N GLU A 294 23.91 5.64 3.06
CA GLU A 294 22.64 5.01 3.43
C GLU A 294 21.59 5.07 2.30
N GLY A 295 21.99 5.57 1.13
CA GLY A 295 21.09 5.78 0.00
C GLY A 295 20.08 6.90 0.25
N LEU A 296 19.16 7.01 -0.69
CA LEU A 296 18.14 8.04 -0.74
C LEU A 296 16.78 7.41 -1.03
N GLU A 297 15.72 8.20 -0.96
CA GLU A 297 14.37 7.77 -1.34
C GLU A 297 14.17 7.76 -2.86
N ALA A 298 13.27 6.89 -3.31
CA ALA A 298 12.85 6.81 -4.71
C ALA A 298 12.20 8.11 -5.17
N LEU A 299 12.72 8.65 -6.27
CA LEU A 299 12.16 9.84 -6.88
C LEU A 299 10.87 9.52 -7.64
N PRO A 300 9.89 10.44 -7.71
CA PRO A 300 8.56 10.16 -8.25
C PRO A 300 8.53 9.65 -9.71
N TYR A 301 9.58 9.94 -10.47
CA TYR A 301 9.72 9.60 -11.89
C TYR A 301 10.65 8.42 -12.15
N ILE A 302 11.24 7.85 -11.10
CA ILE A 302 11.89 6.54 -11.21
C ILE A 302 10.81 5.47 -11.10
N SER A 303 10.83 4.50 -12.02
CA SER A 303 9.90 3.38 -12.00
C SER A 303 10.17 2.49 -10.78
N ARG A 304 9.33 2.62 -9.75
CA ARG A 304 9.38 1.75 -8.56
C ARG A 304 9.14 0.28 -8.91
N LYS A 305 8.31 -0.01 -9.92
CA LYS A 305 8.12 -1.37 -10.43
C LYS A 305 9.43 -1.94 -10.96
N THR A 306 10.21 -1.16 -11.70
CA THR A 306 11.51 -1.60 -12.22
C THR A 306 12.56 -1.72 -11.10
N LEU A 307 12.52 -0.83 -10.10
CA LEU A 307 13.33 -0.97 -8.90
C LEU A 307 13.02 -2.27 -8.16
N ALA A 308 11.73 -2.57 -7.93
CA ALA A 308 11.28 -3.80 -7.27
C ALA A 308 11.75 -5.05 -8.02
N LEU A 309 11.64 -5.08 -9.35
CA LEU A 309 12.18 -6.16 -10.19
C LEU A 309 13.70 -6.28 -10.04
N SER A 310 14.40 -5.14 -9.96
CA SER A 310 15.85 -5.10 -9.78
C SER A 310 16.30 -5.51 -8.37
N THR A 311 15.41 -5.49 -7.38
CA THR A 311 15.74 -5.83 -5.99
C THR A 311 15.88 -7.34 -5.78
N ILE A 312 15.21 -8.17 -6.56
CA ILE A 312 15.15 -9.63 -6.36
C ILE A 312 15.85 -10.37 -7.51
N PRO A 313 16.26 -11.63 -7.30
CA PRO A 313 16.80 -12.47 -8.37
C PRO A 313 15.74 -12.70 -9.46
N GLU A 314 16.18 -12.83 -10.70
CA GLU A 314 15.29 -13.00 -11.86
C GLU A 314 14.42 -14.27 -11.75
N THR A 315 14.96 -15.32 -11.12
CA THR A 315 14.24 -16.57 -10.82
C THR A 315 12.98 -16.34 -9.98
N GLN A 316 12.96 -15.28 -9.16
CA GLN A 316 11.87 -14.93 -8.24
C GLN A 316 10.98 -13.79 -8.77
N ALA A 317 11.34 -13.16 -9.90
CA ALA A 317 10.64 -12.00 -10.45
C ALA A 317 9.20 -12.28 -10.92
N ARG A 318 8.79 -13.55 -10.99
CA ARG A 318 7.42 -13.96 -11.36
C ARG A 318 6.41 -13.85 -10.22
N ASN A 319 6.85 -13.67 -8.98
CA ASN A 319 5.96 -13.54 -7.83
C ASN A 319 5.38 -12.11 -7.74
N LEU A 320 4.19 -11.90 -8.30
CA LEU A 320 3.51 -10.60 -8.34
C LEU A 320 3.22 -10.02 -6.95
N GLN A 321 2.90 -10.86 -5.96
CA GLN A 321 2.65 -10.41 -4.59
C GLN A 321 3.92 -9.82 -3.98
N ARG A 322 5.07 -10.47 -4.19
CA ARG A 322 6.37 -9.96 -3.74
C ARG A 322 6.71 -8.62 -4.37
N LEU A 323 6.47 -8.47 -5.67
CA LEU A 323 6.70 -7.19 -6.37
C LEU A 323 5.80 -6.07 -5.83
N ALA A 324 4.54 -6.37 -5.54
CA ALA A 324 3.63 -5.40 -4.93
C ALA A 324 4.10 -4.96 -3.54
N THR A 325 4.58 -5.90 -2.71
CA THR A 325 5.18 -5.58 -1.42
C THR A 325 6.42 -4.68 -1.57
N LEU A 326 7.32 -4.99 -2.50
CA LEU A 326 8.52 -4.19 -2.74
C LEU A 326 8.20 -2.78 -3.25
N ASP A 327 7.19 -2.62 -4.12
CA ASP A 327 6.72 -1.29 -4.56
C ASP A 327 6.25 -0.45 -3.36
N VAL A 328 5.47 -1.05 -2.45
CA VAL A 328 5.03 -0.40 -1.21
C VAL A 328 6.23 0.00 -0.35
N LEU A 329 7.21 -0.88 -0.17
CA LEU A 329 8.41 -0.55 0.63
C LEU A 329 9.23 0.60 0.04
N TYR A 330 9.33 0.71 -1.28
CA TYR A 330 9.97 1.86 -1.94
C TYR A 330 9.14 3.13 -1.83
N ARG A 331 7.82 3.03 -2.00
CA ARG A 331 6.89 4.15 -1.88
C ARG A 331 6.91 4.76 -0.47
N ASP A 332 6.98 3.90 0.54
CA ASP A 332 6.97 4.30 1.94
C ASP A 332 8.39 4.67 2.43
N GLY A 333 9.41 4.65 1.55
CA GLY A 333 10.77 5.08 1.84
C GLY A 333 11.57 4.12 2.74
N LEU A 334 11.03 2.92 3.00
CA LEU A 334 11.66 1.88 3.82
C LEU A 334 12.84 1.22 3.11
N LEU A 335 12.69 0.98 1.79
CA LEU A 335 13.83 0.59 0.95
C LEU A 335 14.50 1.83 0.37
N LYS A 336 15.79 1.93 0.61
CA LYS A 336 16.64 3.00 0.08
C LYS A 336 17.23 2.58 -1.26
N ILE A 337 17.54 3.58 -2.07
CA ILE A 337 18.15 3.40 -3.37
C ILE A 337 19.50 4.11 -3.45
N GLU A 338 20.35 3.56 -4.30
CA GLU A 338 21.58 4.17 -4.73
C GLU A 338 21.30 5.04 -5.97
N TYR A 339 21.83 6.25 -5.98
CA TYR A 339 21.88 7.09 -7.17
C TYR A 339 23.28 7.13 -7.75
N LEU A 340 23.35 7.05 -9.07
CA LEU A 340 24.54 7.33 -9.86
C LEU A 340 24.32 8.66 -10.58
N GLY A 341 25.18 9.64 -10.31
CA GLY A 341 25.19 10.89 -11.05
C GLY A 341 25.73 10.66 -12.46
N LEU A 342 25.07 11.19 -13.48
CA LEU A 342 25.49 11.05 -14.87
C LEU A 342 25.76 12.42 -15.46
N GLN A 343 27.02 12.76 -15.65
CA GLN A 343 27.43 14.00 -16.29
C GLN A 343 27.56 13.80 -17.80
N CYS A 344 26.78 14.51 -18.62
CA CYS A 344 27.02 14.56 -20.06
C CYS A 344 28.36 15.25 -20.34
N VAL A 345 29.25 14.56 -21.06
CA VAL A 345 30.60 15.02 -21.41
C VAL A 345 30.85 15.11 -22.91
N GLY A 346 29.88 14.68 -23.73
CA GLY A 346 29.96 14.75 -25.18
C GLY A 346 28.72 14.19 -25.85
N PHE A 347 28.66 14.31 -27.18
CA PHE A 347 27.60 13.74 -28.00
C PHE A 347 28.22 13.16 -29.28
N ASP A 348 28.10 11.84 -29.49
CA ASP A 348 28.58 11.20 -30.70
C ASP A 348 27.56 11.38 -31.82
N GLN A 349 27.75 12.44 -32.61
CA GLN A 349 26.87 12.77 -33.73
C GLN A 349 26.87 11.67 -34.80
N GLN A 350 27.98 10.97 -35.02
CA GLN A 350 28.06 9.93 -36.04
C GLN A 350 27.25 8.71 -35.63
N LEU A 351 27.38 8.26 -34.38
CA LEU A 351 26.58 7.18 -33.84
C LEU A 351 25.10 7.54 -33.87
N TYR A 352 24.73 8.73 -33.38
CA TYR A 352 23.35 9.20 -33.37
C TYR A 352 22.72 9.17 -34.76
N THR A 353 23.37 9.80 -35.75
CA THR A 353 22.85 9.86 -37.13
C THR A 353 22.68 8.45 -37.71
N ARG A 354 23.66 7.56 -37.53
CA ARG A 354 23.55 6.16 -38.01
C ARG A 354 22.36 5.43 -37.41
N LEU A 355 22.17 5.53 -36.09
CA LEU A 355 21.07 4.84 -35.39
C LEU A 355 19.71 5.42 -35.80
N LYS A 356 19.63 6.75 -35.93
CA LYS A 356 18.44 7.46 -36.41
C LYS A 356 18.07 7.05 -37.84
N ASP A 357 19.01 7.11 -38.77
CA ASP A 357 18.76 6.77 -40.18
C ASP A 357 18.28 5.32 -40.32
N ARG A 358 18.90 4.39 -39.58
CA ARG A 358 18.50 2.98 -39.56
C ARG A 358 17.07 2.81 -39.03
N TYR A 359 16.71 3.52 -37.97
CA TYR A 359 15.38 3.49 -37.40
C TYR A 359 14.32 4.06 -38.36
N GLU A 360 14.60 5.18 -39.02
CA GLU A 360 13.71 5.79 -40.01
C GLU A 360 13.45 4.85 -41.19
N VAL A 361 14.50 4.20 -41.72
CA VAL A 361 14.37 3.19 -42.78
C VAL A 361 13.52 2.01 -42.32
N SER A 362 13.73 1.52 -41.09
CA SER A 362 12.95 0.39 -40.55
C SER A 362 11.46 0.73 -40.38
N LYS A 363 11.15 1.95 -39.92
CA LYS A 363 9.77 2.45 -39.82
C LYS A 363 9.08 2.55 -41.16
N LEU A 364 9.80 2.99 -42.20
CA LEU A 364 9.27 3.07 -43.57
C LEU A 364 8.98 1.69 -44.17
N ALA A 365 9.81 0.69 -43.86
CA ALA A 365 9.66 -0.69 -44.36
C ALA A 365 8.49 -1.45 -43.73
N MET A 366 7.98 -1.03 -42.56
CA MET A 366 6.85 -1.70 -41.92
C MET A 366 5.52 -1.43 -42.66
N PRO A 367 4.74 -2.47 -43.01
CA PRO A 367 3.45 -2.31 -43.69
C PRO A 367 2.48 -1.48 -42.84
N THR A 368 1.83 -0.52 -43.48
CA THR A 368 0.94 0.50 -42.89
C THR A 368 -0.24 -0.08 -42.09
N SER A 369 -0.58 -1.36 -42.26
CA SER A 369 -1.70 -2.00 -41.54
C SER A 369 -1.47 -2.11 -40.02
N LYS A 370 -0.23 -1.98 -39.53
CA LYS A 370 0.10 -1.96 -38.10
C LYS A 370 0.30 -0.55 -37.51
N ARG A 371 0.24 0.52 -38.30
CA ARG A 371 0.50 1.91 -37.84
C ARG A 371 -0.67 2.58 -37.09
N LYS A 372 -1.75 1.86 -36.77
CA LYS A 372 -3.01 2.46 -36.28
C LYS A 372 -3.06 2.79 -34.77
N ILE A 373 -1.95 2.78 -34.04
CA ILE A 373 -1.93 3.02 -32.58
C ILE A 373 -1.24 4.35 -32.19
N ASP A 374 -0.54 5.03 -33.11
CA ASP A 374 0.36 6.14 -32.72
C ASP A 374 -0.31 7.53 -32.59
N HIS A 375 -1.60 7.68 -32.93
CA HIS A 375 -2.29 8.99 -32.87
C HIS A 375 -3.23 9.17 -31.68
N LEU A 376 -3.22 8.27 -30.69
CA LEU A 376 -4.07 8.37 -29.49
C LEU A 376 -3.31 8.80 -28.24
N TYR A 377 -2.45 9.81 -28.37
CA TYR A 377 -2.01 10.60 -27.21
C TYR A 377 -2.05 12.09 -27.59
N PRO A 378 -2.96 12.89 -27.01
CA PRO A 378 -2.94 14.33 -27.23
C PRO A 378 -1.59 14.87 -26.75
N GLU A 379 -1.01 15.78 -27.53
CA GLU A 379 0.13 16.59 -27.11
C GLU A 379 -0.21 17.23 -25.76
N ILE A 380 0.39 16.71 -24.69
CA ILE A 380 0.38 17.40 -23.40
C ILE A 380 1.25 18.65 -23.64
N GLU A 381 0.56 19.76 -23.87
CA GLU A 381 1.16 21.08 -24.02
C GLU A 381 2.12 21.35 -22.87
N ARG A 382 3.22 22.01 -23.22
CA ARG A 382 4.32 22.37 -22.35
C ARG A 382 3.77 23.11 -21.13
N GLY A 383 3.96 22.55 -19.94
CA GLY A 383 3.73 23.27 -18.69
C GLY A 383 4.48 24.60 -18.72
N GLU A 384 3.71 25.67 -18.54
CA GLU A 384 4.17 27.05 -18.57
C GLU A 384 5.32 27.29 -17.60
N SER A 385 6.26 28.11 -18.07
CA SER A 385 7.32 28.74 -17.31
C SER A 385 6.74 29.40 -16.05
N ILE A 386 7.04 28.86 -14.87
CA ILE A 386 6.90 29.62 -13.62
C ILE A 386 8.02 30.67 -13.63
N HIS A 387 7.74 31.81 -14.26
CA HIS A 387 8.51 33.02 -14.05
C HIS A 387 8.32 33.44 -12.58
N SER A 388 9.39 33.29 -11.80
CA SER A 388 9.53 33.99 -10.53
C SER A 388 9.46 35.50 -10.79
N ALA A 389 8.31 36.11 -10.49
CA ALA A 389 8.15 37.55 -10.47
C ALA A 389 9.13 38.13 -9.44
N SER A 390 10.20 38.77 -9.92
CA SER A 390 11.04 39.64 -9.11
C SER A 390 10.23 40.89 -8.75
N PRO A 391 10.13 41.27 -7.47
CA PRO A 391 9.42 42.49 -7.10
C PRO A 391 10.18 43.72 -7.63
N LYS A 392 9.48 44.58 -8.37
CA LYS A 392 9.98 45.89 -8.80
C LYS A 392 10.34 46.73 -7.56
N PRO A 393 11.50 47.43 -7.54
CA PRO A 393 11.82 48.34 -6.47
C PRO A 393 10.91 49.58 -6.56
N THR A 394 10.13 49.83 -5.51
CA THR A 394 9.38 51.06 -5.35
C THR A 394 10.34 52.19 -4.98
N ALA A 395 10.56 53.10 -5.93
CA ALA A 395 11.30 54.33 -5.72
C ALA A 395 10.55 55.24 -4.74
N LYS A 396 11.05 55.35 -3.50
CA LYS A 396 10.67 56.42 -2.58
C LYS A 396 11.25 57.74 -3.08
N LYS A 397 10.41 58.62 -3.63
CA LYS A 397 10.73 60.05 -3.81
C LYS A 397 10.96 60.68 -2.43
N LYS A 398 12.22 61.00 -2.11
CA LYS A 398 12.55 61.98 -1.07
C LYS A 398 12.18 63.37 -1.61
N LYS A 399 11.25 64.05 -0.94
CA LYS A 399 11.14 65.51 -1.01
C LYS A 399 12.37 66.08 -0.28
N PHE A 400 13.17 66.85 -0.99
CA PHE A 400 14.02 67.87 -0.38
C PHE A 400 13.34 69.22 -0.58
N VAL A 401 13.45 70.05 0.47
CA VAL A 401 13.01 71.44 0.57
C VAL A 401 13.68 72.30 -0.49
#